data_AF-A0A5D4SNU4-F1
#
_entry.id   AF-A0A5D4SNU4-F1
#
_cell.length_a   1.000
_cell.length_b   1.000
_cell.length_c   1.000
_cell.angle_alpha   90.00
_cell.angle_beta   90.00
_cell.angle_gamma   90.00
#
_symmetry.space_group_name_H-M   'P 1'
#
loop_
_entity.id
_entity.type
_entity.pdbx_description
1 polymer ?
#
loop_
_entity_poly.entity_id
_entity_poly.type
_entity_poly.pdbx_seq_one_letter_code
_entity_poly.pdbx_strand_id
1 'polypeptide(L)'
;MINNKRMFTAALVLLGAVMVLNFPFPHKYPLGEGLLTIFNIPVTLESGIHLPGILVLILLLVSFYLLAKSFDMFKGRAILAAILAVSLVPPFLADMYQRTAASGIYAVKYEKELSTCLFEMGERKHLHGTCTVPLKNYSSRGADFSLSFSDYPDTEIPFASLMNKAGPFSIHLDPNEERFIELTADIDVSGMDHYTDSGEGSYINIVIEAEGKERRL
;
A
#
# COMPACT_ATOMS: atom_id res chain seq x y z
N MET A 1 28.78 14.51 -21.18
CA MET A 1 28.13 14.53 -22.51
C MET A 1 27.63 13.12 -22.81
N ILE A 2 26.42 12.97 -23.38
CA ILE A 2 25.88 11.65 -23.72
C ILE A 2 26.60 11.19 -24.99
N ASN A 3 27.38 10.12 -24.88
CA ASN A 3 28.13 9.55 -25.99
C ASN A 3 27.25 8.60 -26.80
N ASN A 4 26.53 7.70 -26.10
CA ASN A 4 25.69 6.69 -26.74
C ASN A 4 24.21 6.94 -26.46
N LYS A 5 23.54 7.62 -27.39
CA LYS A 5 22.09 7.92 -27.31
C LYS A 5 21.21 6.67 -27.26
N ARG A 6 21.61 5.57 -27.91
CA ARG A 6 20.84 4.31 -27.91
C ARG A 6 20.86 3.67 -26.52
N MET A 7 22.04 3.56 -25.90
CA MET A 7 22.18 3.04 -24.53
C MET A 7 21.50 3.95 -23.50
N PHE A 8 21.59 5.27 -23.68
CA PHE A 8 20.88 6.23 -22.82
C PHE A 8 19.36 6.03 -22.89
N THR A 9 18.80 5.92 -24.10
CA THR A 9 17.36 5.70 -24.30
C THR A 9 16.93 4.36 -23.72
N ALA A 10 17.71 3.29 -23.94
CA ALA A 10 17.43 1.97 -23.36
C ALA A 10 17.44 1.99 -21.82
N ALA A 11 18.41 2.68 -21.21
CA ALA A 11 18.45 2.85 -19.76
C ALA A 11 17.20 3.59 -19.25
N LEU A 12 16.79 4.66 -19.93
CA LEU A 12 15.64 5.47 -19.53
C LEU A 12 14.32 4.68 -19.63
N VAL A 13 14.16 3.85 -20.67
CA VAL A 13 13.03 2.92 -20.80
C VAL A 13 13.02 1.90 -19.65
N LEU A 14 14.17 1.32 -19.31
CA LEU A 14 14.26 0.37 -18.19
C LEU A 14 13.99 1.04 -16.83
N LEU A 15 14.48 2.27 -16.61
CA LEU A 15 14.13 3.04 -15.39
C LEU A 15 12.63 3.29 -15.32
N GLY A 16 12.01 3.69 -16.44
CA GLY A 16 10.57 3.86 -16.52
C GLY A 16 9.81 2.58 -16.18
N ALA A 17 10.25 1.43 -16.73
CA ALA A 17 9.66 0.14 -16.40
C ALA A 17 9.80 -0.19 -14.90
N VAL A 18 10.97 0.06 -14.30
CA VAL A 18 11.18 -0.11 -12.85
C VAL A 18 10.24 0.78 -12.04
N MET A 19 10.08 2.05 -12.42
CA MET A 19 9.17 2.99 -11.74
C MET A 19 7.71 2.53 -11.83
N VAL A 20 7.28 2.02 -12.98
CA VAL A 20 5.92 1.50 -13.17
C VAL A 20 5.68 0.23 -12.36
N LEU A 21 6.64 -0.70 -12.36
CA LEU A 21 6.52 -1.95 -11.58
C LEU A 21 6.47 -1.70 -10.07
N ASN A 22 7.16 -0.65 -9.58
CA ASN A 22 7.17 -0.24 -8.18
C ASN A 22 6.19 0.90 -7.87
N PHE A 23 5.23 1.18 -8.76
CA PHE A 23 4.31 2.29 -8.54
C PHE A 23 3.43 1.99 -7.30
N PRO A 24 3.43 2.86 -6.27
CA PRO A 24 2.85 2.56 -4.96
C PRO A 24 1.32 2.76 -4.89
N PHE A 25 0.63 2.69 -6.03
CA PHE A 25 -0.79 3.01 -6.17
C PHE A 25 -1.43 2.12 -7.25
N PRO A 26 -2.70 1.70 -7.12
CA PRO A 26 -3.70 2.09 -6.12
C PRO A 26 -3.70 1.29 -4.81
N HIS A 27 -2.98 0.18 -4.77
CA HIS A 27 -2.92 -0.74 -3.64
C HIS A 27 -1.60 -0.61 -2.89
N LYS A 28 -1.60 -1.08 -1.64
CA LYS A 28 -0.40 -1.25 -0.80
C LYS A 28 0.72 -2.03 -1.49
N TYR A 29 0.37 -3.05 -2.28
CA TYR A 29 1.32 -3.86 -3.04
C TYR A 29 1.53 -3.25 -4.45
N PRO A 30 2.79 -3.06 -4.89
CA PRO A 30 3.08 -2.48 -6.20
C PRO A 30 2.54 -3.32 -7.36
N LEU A 31 2.35 -2.68 -8.51
CA LEU A 31 1.80 -3.30 -9.73
C LEU A 31 2.56 -4.57 -10.16
N GLY A 32 3.87 -4.63 -9.93
CA GLY A 32 4.68 -5.82 -10.24
C GLY A 32 4.23 -7.09 -9.51
N GLU A 33 3.77 -6.96 -8.27
CA GLU A 33 3.23 -8.09 -7.49
C GLU A 33 1.87 -8.53 -8.03
N GLY A 34 1.01 -7.57 -8.38
CA GLY A 34 -0.32 -7.84 -8.95
C GLY A 34 -0.27 -8.50 -10.34
N LEU A 35 0.74 -8.22 -11.16
CA LEU A 35 0.89 -8.88 -12.46
C LEU A 35 1.27 -10.36 -12.32
N LEU A 36 2.17 -10.68 -11.38
CA LEU A 36 2.61 -12.07 -11.18
C LEU A 36 1.46 -12.94 -10.67
N THR A 37 0.58 -12.42 -9.80
CA THR A 37 -0.60 -13.15 -9.34
C THR A 37 -1.60 -13.44 -10.46
N ILE A 38 -1.82 -12.50 -11.40
CA ILE A 38 -2.67 -12.72 -12.58
C ILE A 38 -2.14 -13.87 -13.45
N PHE A 39 -0.81 -14.01 -13.55
CA PHE A 39 -0.17 -15.08 -14.31
C PHE A 39 0.06 -16.37 -13.51
N ASN A 40 -0.54 -16.50 -12.30
CA ASN A 40 -0.32 -17.63 -11.39
C ASN A 40 1.16 -17.89 -11.05
N ILE A 41 2.00 -16.85 -11.12
CA ILE A 41 3.40 -16.94 -10.70
C ILE A 41 3.45 -16.63 -9.20
N PRO A 42 4.02 -17.51 -8.37
CA PRO A 42 4.12 -17.25 -6.94
C PRO A 42 4.93 -15.96 -6.71
N VAL A 43 4.42 -15.07 -5.87
CA VAL A 43 5.09 -13.80 -5.53
C VAL A 43 6.21 -14.03 -4.51
N THR A 44 6.00 -15.00 -3.62
CA THR A 44 6.94 -15.46 -2.61
C THR A 44 7.18 -16.96 -2.79
N LEU A 45 8.44 -17.39 -2.75
CA LEU A 45 8.77 -18.80 -2.61
C LEU A 45 8.62 -19.24 -1.13
N GLU A 46 8.52 -20.55 -0.90
CA GLU A 46 8.55 -21.15 0.45
C GLU A 46 9.81 -20.76 1.24
N SER A 47 10.89 -20.36 0.56
CA SER A 47 12.12 -19.84 1.17
C SER A 47 12.05 -18.37 1.60
N GLY A 48 10.90 -17.70 1.47
CA GLY A 48 10.73 -16.27 1.77
C GLY A 48 11.31 -15.33 0.70
N ILE A 49 11.67 -15.86 -0.47
CA ILE A 49 12.22 -15.05 -1.57
C ILE A 49 11.10 -14.35 -2.32
N HIS A 50 11.14 -13.01 -2.34
CA HIS A 50 10.23 -12.16 -3.11
C HIS A 50 10.68 -12.01 -4.57
N LEU A 51 10.06 -12.78 -5.47
CA LEU A 51 10.40 -12.80 -6.90
C LEU A 51 10.31 -11.44 -7.61
N PRO A 52 9.23 -10.64 -7.45
CA PRO A 52 9.15 -9.34 -8.13
C PRO A 52 10.25 -8.38 -7.67
N GLY A 53 10.66 -8.45 -6.40
CA GLY A 53 11.79 -7.67 -5.88
C GLY A 53 13.10 -7.99 -6.59
N ILE A 54 13.39 -9.28 -6.83
CA ILE A 54 14.58 -9.71 -7.57
C ILE A 54 14.53 -9.24 -9.03
N LEU A 55 13.38 -9.39 -9.70
CA LEU A 55 13.22 -8.97 -11.09
C LEU A 55 13.47 -7.46 -11.24
N VAL A 56 12.85 -6.67 -10.37
CA VAL A 56 13.05 -5.21 -10.30
C VAL A 56 14.52 -4.87 -10.06
N LEU A 57 15.18 -5.56 -9.13
CA LEU A 57 16.58 -5.31 -8.81
C LEU A 57 17.50 -5.58 -10.01
N ILE A 58 17.29 -6.68 -10.74
CA ILE A 58 18.05 -7.00 -11.95
C ILE A 58 17.84 -5.91 -13.01
N LEU A 59 16.58 -5.51 -13.26
CA LEU A 59 16.26 -4.45 -14.22
C LEU A 59 16.93 -3.12 -13.85
N LEU A 60 16.95 -2.79 -12.55
CA LEU A 60 17.59 -1.59 -12.03
C LEU A 60 19.11 -1.63 -12.24
N LEU A 61 19.77 -2.75 -11.93
CA LEU A 61 21.21 -2.91 -12.13
C LEU A 61 21.60 -2.83 -13.61
N VAL A 62 20.86 -3.49 -14.49
CA VAL A 62 21.06 -3.42 -15.94
C VAL A 62 20.88 -1.98 -16.44
N SER A 63 19.86 -1.29 -15.93
CA SER A 63 19.61 0.10 -16.27
C SER A 63 20.77 1.02 -15.86
N PHE A 64 21.27 0.90 -14.63
CA PHE A 64 22.42 1.67 -14.16
C PHE A 64 23.69 1.37 -14.96
N TYR A 65 23.92 0.11 -15.34
CA TYR A 65 25.05 -0.26 -16.20
C TYR A 65 24.96 0.44 -17.57
N LEU A 66 23.80 0.38 -18.22
CA LEU A 66 23.58 1.05 -19.51
C LEU A 66 23.71 2.57 -19.39
N LEU A 67 23.19 3.15 -18.30
CA LEU A 67 23.30 4.58 -18.03
C LEU A 67 24.76 4.99 -17.85
N ALA A 68 25.54 4.25 -17.05
CA ALA A 68 26.95 4.50 -16.82
C ALA A 68 27.78 4.43 -18.12
N LYS A 69 27.44 3.50 -19.02
CA LYS A 69 28.09 3.35 -20.33
C LYS A 69 27.69 4.43 -21.34
N SER A 70 26.53 5.06 -21.15
CA SER A 70 26.04 6.11 -22.05
C SER A 70 26.73 7.46 -21.89
N PHE A 71 27.35 7.73 -20.73
CA PHE A 71 28.05 8.98 -20.43
C PHE A 71 29.57 8.81 -20.43
N ASP A 72 30.31 9.69 -21.10
CA ASP A 72 31.79 9.68 -21.06
C ASP A 72 32.34 10.29 -19.76
N MET A 73 31.65 11.30 -19.24
CA MET A 73 32.01 12.06 -18.04
C MET A 73 30.77 12.26 -17.16
N PHE A 74 30.95 12.39 -15.84
CA PHE A 74 29.88 12.54 -14.84
C PHE A 74 28.97 11.32 -14.63
N LYS A 75 29.46 10.11 -14.90
CA LYS A 75 28.73 8.84 -14.69
C LYS A 75 28.09 8.74 -13.30
N GLY A 76 28.84 9.10 -12.25
CA GLY A 76 28.34 9.08 -10.87
C GLY A 76 27.16 10.03 -10.63
N ARG A 77 27.16 11.23 -11.24
CA ARG A 77 26.04 12.19 -11.10
C ARG A 77 24.79 11.68 -11.81
N ALA A 78 24.94 11.04 -12.97
CA ALA A 78 23.82 10.45 -13.70
C ALA A 78 23.19 9.29 -12.92
N ILE A 79 24.01 8.41 -12.34
CA ILE A 79 23.53 7.30 -11.50
C ILE A 79 22.83 7.86 -10.24
N LEU A 80 23.42 8.85 -9.57
CA LEU A 80 22.80 9.48 -8.40
C LEU A 80 21.44 10.10 -8.74
N ALA A 81 21.35 10.82 -9.87
CA ALA A 81 20.09 11.37 -10.35
C ALA A 81 19.05 10.28 -10.65
N ALA A 82 19.47 9.15 -11.25
CA ALA A 82 18.59 8.03 -11.51
C ALA A 82 18.07 7.36 -10.22
N ILE A 83 18.93 7.19 -9.22
CA ILE A 83 18.53 6.69 -7.89
C ILE A 83 17.47 7.61 -7.28
N LEU A 84 17.74 8.92 -7.23
CA LEU A 84 16.77 9.89 -6.71
C LEU A 84 15.46 9.87 -7.49
N ALA A 85 15.53 9.77 -8.82
CA ALA A 85 14.35 9.71 -9.66
C ALA A 85 13.49 8.46 -9.33
N VAL A 86 14.10 7.27 -9.26
CA VAL A 86 13.36 6.03 -9.00
C VAL A 86 12.72 6.03 -7.61
N SER A 87 13.36 6.65 -6.62
CA SER A 87 12.82 6.71 -5.25
C SER A 87 11.75 7.78 -5.04
N LEU A 88 11.87 8.94 -5.72
CA LEU A 88 11.02 10.10 -5.45
C LEU A 88 9.90 10.30 -6.47
N VAL A 89 10.12 9.96 -7.73
CA VAL A 89 9.14 10.23 -8.80
C VAL A 89 7.88 9.39 -8.64
N PRO A 90 7.93 8.06 -8.40
CA PRO A 90 6.71 7.26 -8.23
C PRO A 90 5.79 7.73 -7.09
N PRO A 91 6.26 7.92 -5.84
CA PRO A 91 5.38 8.38 -4.76
C PRO A 91 4.86 9.80 -5.01
N PHE A 92 5.68 10.70 -5.59
CA PHE A 92 5.24 12.04 -5.95
C PHE A 92 4.12 12.02 -6.99
N LEU A 93 4.25 11.22 -8.05
CA LEU A 93 3.21 11.09 -9.08
C LEU A 93 1.92 10.46 -8.52
N ALA A 94 2.05 9.48 -7.61
CA ALA A 94 0.90 8.88 -6.95
C ALA A 94 0.13 9.91 -6.09
N ASP A 95 0.84 10.65 -5.21
CA ASP A 95 0.23 11.72 -4.39
C ASP A 95 -0.39 12.82 -5.26
N MET A 96 0.31 13.26 -6.31
CA MET A 96 -0.19 14.26 -7.24
C MET A 96 -1.48 13.77 -7.94
N TYR A 97 -1.51 12.52 -8.41
CA TYR A 97 -2.69 11.92 -9.02
C TYR A 97 -3.86 11.86 -8.03
N GLN A 98 -3.62 11.39 -6.80
CA GLN A 98 -4.64 11.32 -5.76
C GLN A 98 -5.26 12.70 -5.44
N ARG A 99 -4.45 13.76 -5.45
CA ARG A 99 -4.90 15.12 -5.13
C ARG A 99 -5.62 15.84 -6.26
N THR A 100 -5.28 15.54 -7.50
CA THR A 100 -5.70 16.37 -8.65
C THR A 100 -6.74 15.70 -9.54
N ALA A 101 -6.66 14.38 -9.73
CA ALA A 101 -7.44 13.65 -10.73
C ALA A 101 -8.28 12.52 -10.13
N ALA A 102 -7.87 11.95 -8.99
CA ALA A 102 -8.59 10.86 -8.38
C ALA A 102 -9.95 11.30 -7.78
N SER A 103 -10.87 10.34 -7.68
CA SER A 103 -12.18 10.53 -7.05
C SER A 103 -12.65 9.26 -6.34
N GLY A 104 -13.63 9.41 -5.45
CA GLY A 104 -14.13 8.30 -4.62
C GLY A 104 -13.01 7.68 -3.80
N ILE A 105 -12.99 6.35 -3.68
CA ILE A 105 -11.97 5.63 -2.90
C ILE A 105 -10.54 5.89 -3.34
N TYR A 106 -10.28 6.30 -4.59
CA TYR A 106 -8.92 6.60 -5.09
C TYR A 106 -8.37 7.94 -4.59
N ALA A 107 -9.24 8.89 -4.24
CA ALA A 107 -8.86 10.17 -3.66
C ALA A 107 -8.67 10.11 -2.14
N VAL A 108 -9.10 9.00 -1.52
CA VAL A 108 -8.90 8.76 -0.09
C VAL A 108 -7.44 8.34 0.15
N LYS A 109 -6.76 9.12 0.99
CA LYS A 109 -5.46 8.80 1.57
C LYS A 109 -5.68 8.26 2.98
N TYR A 110 -4.94 7.21 3.30
CA TYR A 110 -4.88 6.61 4.62
C TYR A 110 -3.52 6.88 5.25
N GLU A 111 -3.49 7.41 6.47
CA GLU A 111 -2.25 7.68 7.22
C GLU A 111 -1.95 6.51 8.15
N LYS A 112 -1.45 5.43 7.54
CA LYS A 112 -1.28 4.14 8.19
C LYS A 112 -0.41 4.22 9.45
N GLU A 113 0.60 5.07 9.47
CA GLU A 113 1.50 5.27 10.59
C GLU A 113 0.79 5.76 11.86
N LEU A 114 -0.36 6.41 11.71
CA LEU A 114 -1.19 6.96 12.78
C LEU A 114 -2.37 6.05 13.14
N SER A 115 -2.53 4.92 12.46
CA SER A 115 -3.61 3.98 12.73
C SER A 115 -3.30 3.09 13.93
N THR A 116 -4.30 2.88 14.77
CA THR A 116 -4.21 2.04 15.97
C THR A 116 -5.47 1.22 16.16
N CYS A 117 -5.33 0.04 16.78
CA CYS A 117 -6.44 -0.77 17.27
C CYS A 117 -6.11 -1.23 18.68
N LEU A 118 -7.07 -1.08 19.59
CA LEU A 118 -7.03 -1.55 20.96
C LEU A 118 -8.16 -2.55 21.16
N PHE A 119 -7.86 -3.67 21.81
CA PHE A 119 -8.83 -4.67 22.21
C PHE A 119 -8.74 -4.89 23.71
N GLU A 120 -9.87 -4.86 24.38
CA GLU A 120 -9.99 -5.07 25.81
C GLU A 120 -11.11 -6.08 26.10
N MET A 121 -10.85 -7.06 26.98
CA MET A 121 -11.90 -7.99 27.42
C MET A 121 -12.94 -7.26 28.26
N GLY A 122 -14.18 -7.23 27.75
CA GLY A 122 -15.36 -6.80 28.48
C GLY A 122 -16.00 -7.95 29.27
N GLU A 123 -17.24 -7.76 29.68
CA GLU A 123 -17.98 -8.78 30.41
C GLU A 123 -18.37 -9.97 29.52
N ARG A 124 -18.51 -11.15 30.12
CA ARG A 124 -19.07 -12.36 29.48
C ARG A 124 -18.39 -12.81 28.18
N LYS A 125 -17.06 -12.62 28.07
CA LYS A 125 -16.28 -12.97 26.86
C LYS A 125 -16.70 -12.16 25.61
N HIS A 126 -17.12 -10.92 25.82
CA HIS A 126 -17.18 -9.94 24.73
C HIS A 126 -15.90 -9.13 24.74
N LEU A 127 -15.15 -9.20 23.64
CA LEU A 127 -13.96 -8.38 23.42
C LEU A 127 -14.41 -7.05 22.81
N HIS A 128 -14.11 -5.95 23.49
CA HIS A 128 -14.38 -4.60 22.99
C HIS A 128 -13.18 -4.15 22.16
N GLY A 129 -13.38 -3.93 20.87
CA GLY A 129 -12.37 -3.43 19.95
C GLY A 129 -12.63 -1.98 19.59
N THR A 130 -11.59 -1.15 19.65
CA THR A 130 -11.60 0.26 19.25
C THR A 130 -10.44 0.53 18.30
N CYS A 131 -10.75 0.89 17.05
CA CYS A 131 -9.75 1.20 16.04
C CYS A 131 -9.86 2.65 15.58
N THR A 132 -8.74 3.36 15.59
CA THR A 132 -8.63 4.70 15.02
C THR A 132 -8.03 4.64 13.63
N VAL A 133 -8.80 5.08 12.63
CA VAL A 133 -8.41 5.09 11.22
C VAL A 133 -8.40 6.53 10.69
N PRO A 134 -7.21 7.13 10.52
CA PRO A 134 -7.07 8.48 9.96
C PRO A 134 -7.18 8.45 8.44
N LEU A 135 -8.24 9.05 7.91
CA LEU A 135 -8.50 9.16 6.47
C LEU A 135 -8.59 10.62 6.04
N LYS A 136 -8.12 10.88 4.81
CA LYS A 136 -8.23 12.16 4.16
C LYS A 136 -8.79 12.01 2.75
N ASN A 137 -9.87 12.70 2.45
CA ASN A 137 -10.39 12.80 1.11
C ASN A 137 -9.77 14.01 0.40
N TYR A 138 -8.93 13.81 -0.61
CA TYR A 138 -8.37 14.93 -1.38
C TYR A 138 -9.30 15.47 -2.48
N SER A 139 -10.44 14.81 -2.72
CA SER A 139 -11.36 15.22 -3.77
C SER A 139 -12.20 16.41 -3.35
N SER A 140 -12.61 17.21 -4.32
CA SER A 140 -13.65 18.24 -4.16
C SER A 140 -15.08 17.67 -4.10
N ARG A 141 -15.21 16.33 -4.13
CA ARG A 141 -16.47 15.60 -4.00
C ARG A 141 -16.41 14.69 -2.77
N GLY A 142 -17.56 14.43 -2.14
CA GLY A 142 -17.65 13.45 -1.07
C GLY A 142 -17.30 12.05 -1.57
N ALA A 143 -16.89 11.19 -0.64
CA ALA A 143 -16.56 9.79 -0.92
C ALA A 143 -17.31 8.87 0.05
N ASP A 144 -18.16 8.03 -0.51
CA ASP A 144 -18.88 6.96 0.19
C ASP A 144 -18.19 5.62 -0.10
N PHE A 145 -17.87 4.87 0.95
CA PHE A 145 -17.22 3.56 0.82
C PHE A 145 -17.44 2.71 2.08
N SER A 146 -17.29 1.40 1.91
CA SER A 146 -17.21 0.47 3.03
C SER A 146 -15.76 0.20 3.40
N LEU A 147 -15.47 0.16 4.70
CA LEU A 147 -14.15 -0.13 5.26
C LEU A 147 -14.17 -1.46 5.99
N SER A 148 -13.20 -2.32 5.70
CA SER A 148 -12.92 -3.54 6.46
C SER A 148 -11.44 -3.61 6.83
N PHE A 149 -11.13 -4.50 7.76
CA PHE A 149 -9.79 -4.71 8.30
C PHE A 149 -9.16 -5.96 7.72
N SER A 150 -7.85 -5.95 7.49
CA SER A 150 -7.09 -7.12 7.06
C SER A 150 -5.90 -7.33 8.01
N ASP A 151 -5.65 -8.58 8.39
CA ASP A 151 -4.44 -8.93 9.11
C ASP A 151 -3.24 -9.02 8.16
N TYR A 152 -2.04 -9.12 8.74
CA TYR A 152 -0.84 -9.40 7.96
C TYR A 152 -0.82 -10.89 7.56
N PRO A 153 -0.24 -11.26 6.40
CA PRO A 153 -0.22 -12.64 5.94
C PRO A 153 0.35 -13.65 6.96
N ASP A 154 1.31 -13.23 7.77
CA ASP A 154 1.99 -14.08 8.77
C ASP A 154 1.33 -14.04 10.16
N THR A 155 0.13 -13.44 10.28
CA THR A 155 -0.59 -13.36 11.54
C THR A 155 -1.29 -14.68 11.84
N GLU A 156 -0.82 -15.42 12.86
CA GLU A 156 -1.39 -16.71 13.27
C GLU A 156 -2.78 -16.57 13.92
N ILE A 157 -3.02 -15.48 14.67
CA ILE A 157 -4.26 -15.22 15.39
C ILE A 157 -4.89 -13.93 14.87
N PRO A 158 -6.14 -13.97 14.36
CA PRO A 158 -6.83 -12.78 13.88
C PRO A 158 -6.77 -11.64 14.88
N PHE A 159 -6.38 -10.44 14.43
CA PHE A 159 -6.25 -9.27 15.29
C PHE A 159 -7.17 -8.15 14.81
N ALA A 160 -6.74 -7.37 13.83
CA ALA A 160 -7.54 -6.26 13.30
C ALA A 160 -8.77 -6.77 12.56
N SER A 161 -8.67 -7.93 11.89
CA SER A 161 -9.79 -8.52 11.15
C SER A 161 -10.97 -8.93 12.05
N LEU A 162 -10.78 -9.05 13.37
CA LEU A 162 -11.86 -9.31 14.32
C LEU A 162 -12.94 -8.23 14.29
N MET A 163 -12.55 -6.97 14.01
CA MET A 163 -13.49 -5.85 13.86
C MET A 163 -14.54 -6.09 12.77
N ASN A 164 -14.21 -6.90 11.76
CA ASN A 164 -15.13 -7.20 10.66
C ASN A 164 -16.36 -8.00 11.09
N LYS A 165 -16.38 -8.58 12.31
CA LYS A 165 -17.59 -9.23 12.85
C LYS A 165 -18.73 -8.24 13.08
N ALA A 166 -18.43 -6.97 13.36
CA ALA A 166 -19.43 -5.89 13.45
C ALA A 166 -19.84 -5.34 12.06
N GLY A 167 -19.20 -5.83 11.00
CA GLY A 167 -19.50 -5.53 9.61
C GLY A 167 -18.31 -4.89 8.89
N PRO A 168 -18.44 -4.69 7.58
CA PRO A 168 -17.73 -3.59 6.94
C PRO A 168 -18.39 -2.27 7.38
N PHE A 169 -17.59 -1.30 7.81
CA PHE A 169 -18.04 -0.01 8.32
C PHE A 169 -18.34 0.94 7.15
N SER A 170 -19.57 1.45 7.07
CA SER A 170 -19.94 2.42 6.03
C SER A 170 -19.46 3.82 6.41
N ILE A 171 -18.58 4.40 5.60
CA ILE A 171 -17.94 5.69 5.84
C ILE A 171 -18.33 6.68 4.75
N HIS A 172 -18.69 7.89 5.18
CA HIS A 172 -18.78 9.07 4.33
C HIS A 172 -17.69 10.06 4.73
N LEU A 173 -16.89 10.51 3.76
CA LEU A 173 -15.97 11.63 3.91
C LEU A 173 -16.44 12.80 3.06
N ASP A 174 -16.58 13.97 3.67
CA ASP A 174 -16.90 15.21 2.99
C ASP A 174 -15.77 15.63 2.03
N PRO A 175 -16.04 16.55 1.08
CA PRO A 175 -15.00 17.13 0.23
C PRO A 175 -13.84 17.73 1.03
N ASN A 176 -12.60 17.39 0.67
CA ASN A 176 -11.38 17.87 1.33
C ASN A 176 -11.29 17.57 2.84
N GLU A 177 -12.11 16.66 3.35
CA GLU A 177 -12.14 16.33 4.77
C GLU A 177 -10.95 15.48 5.19
N GLU A 178 -10.43 15.76 6.38
CA GLU A 178 -9.51 14.90 7.13
C GLU A 178 -10.17 14.51 8.45
N ARG A 179 -10.31 13.21 8.70
CA ARG A 179 -11.04 12.68 9.85
C ARG A 179 -10.31 11.48 10.46
N PHE A 180 -10.18 11.50 11.78
CA PHE A 180 -9.77 10.34 12.58
C PHE A 180 -11.05 9.58 12.94
N ILE A 181 -11.31 8.48 12.24
CA ILE A 181 -12.53 7.71 12.43
C ILE A 181 -12.29 6.71 13.55
N GLU A 182 -13.06 6.81 14.63
CA GLU A 182 -13.09 5.81 15.68
C GLU A 182 -14.17 4.77 15.37
N LEU A 183 -13.74 3.52 15.22
CA LEU A 183 -14.60 2.38 14.92
C LEU A 183 -14.58 1.44 16.11
N THR A 184 -15.75 1.18 16.68
CA THR A 184 -15.92 0.32 17.85
C THR A 184 -16.72 -0.93 17.49
N ALA A 185 -16.40 -2.05 18.14
CA ALA A 185 -17.09 -3.32 17.96
C ALA A 185 -17.08 -4.14 19.25
N ASP A 186 -18.23 -4.70 19.61
CA ASP A 186 -18.34 -5.72 20.65
C ASP A 186 -18.34 -7.11 20.01
N ILE A 187 -17.28 -7.87 20.25
CA ILE A 187 -16.99 -9.12 19.53
C ILE A 187 -17.19 -10.28 20.50
N ASP A 188 -18.16 -11.14 20.24
CA ASP A 188 -18.29 -12.39 21.00
C ASP A 188 -17.15 -13.34 20.64
N VAL A 189 -16.33 -13.66 21.66
CA VAL A 189 -15.18 -14.56 21.55
C VAL A 189 -15.43 -15.94 22.18
N SER A 190 -16.64 -16.20 22.69
CA SER A 190 -17.00 -17.43 23.39
C SER A 190 -16.79 -18.71 22.58
N GLY A 191 -16.90 -18.61 21.25
CA GLY A 191 -16.73 -19.73 20.32
C GLY A 191 -15.35 -19.79 19.65
N MET A 192 -14.35 -19.04 20.13
CA MET A 192 -12.99 -19.08 19.55
C MET A 192 -12.04 -19.89 20.42
N ASP A 193 -11.33 -20.83 19.81
CA ASP A 193 -10.37 -21.70 20.50
C ASP A 193 -9.11 -20.93 20.97
N HIS A 194 -8.75 -19.87 20.24
CA HIS A 194 -7.65 -18.96 20.55
C HIS A 194 -8.08 -17.52 20.32
N TYR A 195 -8.07 -16.72 21.39
CA TYR A 195 -8.31 -15.28 21.35
C TYR A 195 -7.41 -14.59 22.37
N THR A 196 -7.10 -13.32 22.11
CA THR A 196 -6.29 -12.52 23.01
C THR A 196 -7.19 -11.82 24.02
N ASP A 197 -6.86 -11.87 25.32
CA ASP A 197 -7.63 -11.19 26.37
C ASP A 197 -7.52 -9.64 26.27
N SER A 198 -6.39 -9.14 25.76
CA SER A 198 -6.23 -7.74 25.39
C SER A 198 -5.09 -7.58 24.40
N GLY A 199 -5.11 -6.53 23.59
CA GLY A 199 -4.03 -6.29 22.65
C GLY A 199 -4.10 -4.91 22.02
N GLU A 200 -2.93 -4.34 21.74
CA GLU A 200 -2.79 -3.09 21.01
C GLU A 200 -1.95 -3.34 19.76
N GLY A 201 -2.36 -2.75 18.64
CA GLY A 201 -1.62 -2.79 17.40
C GLY A 201 -1.62 -1.43 16.70
N SER A 202 -0.59 -1.19 15.92
CA SER A 202 -0.47 0.00 15.06
C SER A 202 -0.20 -0.43 13.63
N TYR A 203 -0.22 0.51 12.68
CA TYR A 203 0.00 0.21 11.25
C TYR A 203 -1.02 -0.79 10.71
N ILE A 204 -2.29 -0.58 11.02
CA ILE A 204 -3.39 -1.50 10.70
C ILE A 204 -3.59 -1.53 9.18
N ASN A 205 -3.79 -2.72 8.59
CA ASN A 205 -4.16 -2.78 7.17
C ASN A 205 -5.68 -2.67 7.05
N ILE A 206 -6.13 -1.84 6.12
CA ILE A 206 -7.55 -1.68 5.83
C ILE A 206 -7.83 -1.98 4.37
N VAL A 207 -9.08 -2.28 4.08
CA VAL A 207 -9.59 -2.44 2.73
C VAL A 207 -10.79 -1.51 2.60
N ILE A 208 -10.75 -0.64 1.60
CA ILE A 208 -11.89 0.23 1.26
C ILE A 208 -12.50 -0.23 -0.05
N GLU A 209 -13.82 -0.30 -0.11
CA GLU A 209 -14.58 -0.77 -1.27
C GLU A 209 -15.71 0.20 -1.61
N ALA A 210 -15.87 0.50 -2.89
CA ALA A 210 -17.00 1.24 -3.43
C ALA A 210 -17.26 0.84 -4.88
N GLU A 211 -18.52 0.73 -5.28
CA GLU A 211 -18.94 0.46 -6.67
C GLU A 211 -18.25 -0.77 -7.30
N GLY A 212 -18.01 -1.83 -6.51
CA GLY A 212 -17.33 -3.06 -6.96
C GLY A 212 -15.82 -2.89 -7.21
N LYS A 213 -15.23 -1.79 -6.74
CA LYS A 213 -13.78 -1.55 -6.75
C LYS A 213 -13.24 -1.59 -5.33
N GLU A 214 -12.10 -2.24 -5.15
CA GLU A 214 -11.44 -2.42 -3.87
C GLU A 214 -10.09 -1.68 -3.86
N ARG A 215 -9.66 -1.17 -2.70
CA ARG A 215 -8.28 -0.76 -2.43
C ARG A 215 -7.83 -1.29 -1.07
N ARG A 216 -6.75 -2.09 -1.08
CA ARG A 216 -6.01 -2.51 0.11
C ARG A 216 -4.95 -1.47 0.46
N LEU A 217 -4.96 -0.96 1.69
CA LEU A 217 -4.11 0.13 2.18
C LEU A 217 -3.32 -0.30 3.43
#